data_AF-A0A291FEG4-F1
#
_entry.id   AF-A0A291FEG4-F1
#
_cell.length_a   1.000
_cell.length_b   1.000
_cell.length_c   1.000
_cell.angle_alpha   90.00
_cell.angle_beta   90.00
_cell.angle_gamma   90.00
#
_symmetry.space_group_name_H-M   'P 1'
#
loop_
_entity.id
_entity.type
_entity.pdbx_description
1 polymer ?
#
loop_
_entity_poly.entity_id
_entity_poly.type
_entity_poly.pdbx_seq_one_letter_code
_entity_poly.pdbx_strand_id
1 'polypeptide(L)'
;MLSIIISEALLFITYFWGILHFSLSPYPLGSEGIIITSSRMLILTITFILASASCITACLQLFIEKSMSFEISSIIFILYILGQCFASLQTAEYLHLSYYINDTIYSTLFYCVTGLHFSHVVIGLLLLIIYFIRMVEVYDTNTEWVYSYFGVSYIIIPHTDQITILYWHFVEVIWLFVEFLFYSE
;
A
#
# COMPACT_ATOMS: atom_id res chain seq x y z
N MET A 1 4.14 -15.32 -8.11
CA MET A 1 4.07 -13.93 -7.62
C MET A 1 2.98 -13.15 -8.32
N LEU A 2 2.99 -12.98 -9.64
CA LEU A 2 1.85 -12.37 -10.34
C LEU A 2 0.52 -13.12 -10.06
N SER A 3 0.55 -14.46 -10.05
CA SER A 3 -0.61 -15.28 -9.66
C SER A 3 -1.13 -15.02 -8.25
N ILE A 4 -0.24 -14.64 -7.31
CA ILE A 4 -0.60 -14.30 -5.93
C ILE A 4 -1.26 -12.93 -5.90
N ILE A 5 -0.71 -11.94 -6.61
CA ILE A 5 -1.34 -10.62 -6.73
C ILE A 5 -2.72 -10.74 -7.38
N ILE A 6 -2.87 -11.61 -8.39
CA ILE A 6 -4.18 -11.88 -9.01
C ILE A 6 -5.13 -12.54 -8.01
N SER A 7 -4.68 -13.49 -7.18
CA SER A 7 -5.57 -14.09 -6.17
C SER A 7 -6.00 -13.09 -5.10
N GLU A 8 -5.11 -12.20 -4.65
CA GLU A 8 -5.46 -11.13 -3.71
C GLU A 8 -6.41 -10.12 -4.36
N ALA A 9 -6.18 -9.75 -5.63
CA ALA A 9 -7.10 -8.89 -6.37
C ALA A 9 -8.51 -9.50 -6.47
N LEU A 10 -8.62 -10.79 -6.77
CA LEU A 10 -9.89 -11.50 -6.79
C LEU A 10 -10.55 -11.51 -5.41
N LEU A 11 -9.78 -11.68 -4.34
CA LEU A 11 -10.29 -11.58 -2.98
C LEU A 11 -10.91 -10.19 -2.73
N PHE A 12 -10.22 -9.09 -3.05
CA PHE A 12 -10.80 -7.74 -2.92
C PHE A 12 -12.04 -7.56 -3.79
N ILE A 13 -12.04 -8.07 -5.03
CA ILE A 13 -13.20 -8.02 -5.93
C ILE A 13 -14.43 -8.67 -5.29
N THR A 14 -14.28 -9.79 -4.57
CA THR A 14 -15.42 -10.42 -3.87
C THR A 14 -16.00 -9.53 -2.76
N TYR A 15 -15.16 -8.81 -2.02
CA TYR A 15 -15.63 -7.87 -1.01
C TYR A 15 -16.27 -6.63 -1.65
N PHE A 16 -15.68 -6.08 -2.71
CA PHE A 16 -16.26 -4.97 -3.46
C PHE A 16 -17.62 -5.32 -4.06
N TRP A 17 -17.77 -6.55 -4.56
CA TRP A 17 -19.08 -7.06 -4.96
C TRP A 17 -20.09 -7.05 -3.81
N GLY A 18 -19.68 -7.52 -2.62
CA GLY A 18 -20.51 -7.46 -1.42
C GLY A 18 -20.98 -6.04 -1.09
N ILE A 19 -20.06 -5.07 -1.09
CA ILE A 19 -20.38 -3.65 -0.86
C ILE A 19 -21.42 -3.14 -1.86
N LEU A 20 -21.19 -3.38 -3.16
CA LEU A 20 -22.10 -2.95 -4.22
C LEU A 20 -23.47 -3.61 -4.12
N HIS A 21 -23.54 -4.90 -3.75
CA HIS A 21 -24.81 -5.60 -3.59
C HIS A 21 -25.66 -4.98 -2.48
N PHE A 22 -25.07 -4.73 -1.32
CA PHE A 22 -25.78 -4.15 -0.18
C PHE A 22 -26.06 -2.65 -0.33
N SER A 23 -25.23 -1.90 -1.08
CA SER A 23 -25.50 -0.49 -1.37
C SER A 23 -26.62 -0.30 -2.41
N LEU A 24 -26.69 -1.15 -3.44
CA LEU A 24 -27.71 -1.08 -4.48
C LEU A 24 -29.05 -1.71 -4.06
N SER A 25 -29.05 -2.62 -3.09
CA SER A 25 -30.26 -3.26 -2.55
C SER A 25 -30.27 -3.25 -1.02
N PRO A 26 -30.45 -2.06 -0.39
CA PRO A 26 -30.33 -1.91 1.05
C PRO A 26 -31.45 -2.64 1.80
N TYR A 27 -31.07 -3.32 2.89
CA TYR A 27 -32.03 -3.90 3.82
C TYR A 27 -32.73 -2.78 4.63
N PRO A 28 -34.07 -2.83 4.84
CA PRO A 28 -34.85 -1.71 5.36
C PRO A 28 -34.50 -1.20 6.77
N LEU A 29 -33.62 -1.89 7.51
CA LEU A 29 -33.15 -1.52 8.86
C LEU A 29 -31.62 -1.38 8.96
N GLY A 30 -30.92 -1.29 7.82
CA GLY A 30 -29.47 -1.51 7.74
C GLY A 30 -28.57 -0.41 8.32
N SER A 31 -29.08 0.78 8.63
CA SER A 31 -28.27 1.94 9.04
C SER A 31 -28.88 2.78 10.18
N GLU A 32 -29.97 2.33 10.79
CA GLU A 32 -30.59 3.09 11.89
C GLU A 32 -29.66 3.12 13.11
N GLY A 33 -29.33 4.33 13.58
CA GLY A 33 -28.53 4.54 14.78
C GLY A 33 -27.02 4.68 14.57
N ILE A 34 -26.51 4.58 13.33
CA ILE A 34 -25.09 4.87 13.05
C ILE A 34 -24.88 6.36 12.80
N ILE A 35 -23.93 6.93 13.54
CA ILE A 35 -23.38 8.25 13.27
C ILE A 35 -22.13 8.04 12.40
N ILE A 36 -22.20 8.46 11.14
CA ILE A 36 -21.04 8.46 10.25
C ILE A 36 -20.25 9.74 10.53
N THR A 37 -19.08 9.59 11.14
CA THR A 37 -18.16 10.71 11.40
C THR A 37 -17.54 11.18 10.08
N SER A 38 -17.46 12.49 9.86
CA SER A 38 -16.82 13.03 8.66
C SER A 38 -15.29 12.88 8.73
N SER A 39 -14.75 11.91 8.01
CA SER A 39 -13.30 11.68 7.89
C SER A 39 -12.68 12.33 6.63
N ARG A 40 -13.45 13.12 5.87
CA ARG A 40 -13.09 13.61 4.52
C ARG A 40 -11.70 14.26 4.40
N MET A 41 -11.35 15.17 5.32
CA MET A 41 -10.02 15.82 5.33
C MET A 41 -8.90 14.80 5.55
N LEU A 42 -9.10 13.86 6.48
CA LEU A 42 -8.13 12.83 6.79
C LEU A 42 -7.95 11.88 5.60
N ILE A 43 -9.02 11.44 4.96
CA ILE A 43 -8.93 10.56 3.78
C ILE A 43 -8.25 11.26 2.62
N LEU A 44 -8.54 12.55 2.37
CA LEU A 44 -7.85 13.35 1.36
C LEU A 44 -6.34 13.40 1.62
N THR A 45 -5.92 13.54 2.87
CA THR A 45 -4.49 13.50 3.21
C THR A 45 -3.89 12.12 2.98
N ILE A 46 -4.62 11.06 3.30
CA ILE A 46 -4.20 9.67 3.09
C ILE A 46 -4.05 9.38 1.59
N THR A 47 -5.04 9.75 0.76
CA THR A 47 -4.98 9.56 -0.69
C THR A 47 -3.85 10.38 -1.32
N PHE A 48 -3.63 11.61 -0.88
CA PHE A 48 -2.52 12.43 -1.35
C PHE A 48 -1.16 11.79 -1.03
N ILE A 49 -0.98 11.26 0.18
CA ILE A 49 0.24 10.54 0.57
C ILE A 49 0.48 9.34 -0.35
N LEU A 50 -0.56 8.54 -0.60
CA LEU A 50 -0.44 7.35 -1.44
C LEU A 50 -0.19 7.70 -2.92
N ALA A 51 -0.83 8.74 -3.43
CA ALA A 51 -0.55 9.27 -4.77
C ALA A 51 0.88 9.84 -4.90
N SER A 52 1.41 10.45 -3.84
CA SER A 52 2.80 10.89 -3.83
C SER A 52 3.76 9.71 -3.86
N ALA A 53 3.44 8.62 -3.13
CA ALA A 53 4.22 7.39 -3.16
C ALA A 53 4.25 6.76 -4.56
N SER A 54 3.13 6.78 -5.30
CA SER A 54 3.05 6.23 -6.66
C SER A 54 3.91 7.01 -7.67
N CYS A 55 4.00 8.32 -7.53
CA CYS A 55 4.92 9.14 -8.33
C CYS A 55 6.38 8.84 -7.99
N ILE A 56 6.68 8.62 -6.71
CA ILE A 56 8.04 8.31 -6.24
C ILE A 56 8.48 6.91 -6.68
N THR A 57 7.59 5.91 -6.70
CA THR A 57 7.87 4.57 -7.24
C THR A 57 8.12 4.60 -8.75
N ALA A 58 7.40 5.45 -9.50
CA ALA A 58 7.70 5.67 -10.91
C ALA A 58 9.10 6.29 -11.12
N CYS A 59 9.49 7.27 -10.29
CA CYS A 59 10.85 7.81 -10.30
C CYS A 59 11.90 6.75 -9.92
N LEU A 60 11.61 5.89 -8.94
CA LEU A 60 12.48 4.79 -8.54
C LEU A 60 12.83 3.88 -9.74
N GLN A 61 11.84 3.55 -10.57
CA GLN A 61 12.06 2.71 -11.75
C GLN A 61 13.07 3.36 -12.74
N LEU A 62 12.99 4.67 -12.95
CA LEU A 62 13.96 5.40 -13.79
C LEU A 62 15.37 5.38 -13.20
N PHE A 63 15.52 5.47 -11.88
CA PHE A 63 16.82 5.42 -11.22
C PHE A 63 17.42 4.01 -11.23
N ILE A 64 16.58 2.98 -11.11
CA ILE A 64 16.98 1.57 -11.29
C ILE A 64 17.52 1.36 -12.71
N GLU A 65 16.82 1.84 -13.74
CA GLU A 65 17.27 1.74 -15.13
C GLU A 65 18.62 2.46 -15.37
N LYS A 66 18.85 3.58 -14.69
CA LYS A 66 20.11 4.34 -14.75
C LYS A 66 21.20 3.84 -13.82
N SER A 67 20.95 2.78 -13.04
CA SER A 67 21.89 2.22 -12.04
C SER A 67 22.38 3.23 -10.99
N MET A 68 21.53 4.20 -10.62
CA MET A 68 21.86 5.28 -9.66
C MET A 68 21.66 4.82 -8.21
N SER A 69 22.62 4.02 -7.78
CA SER A 69 22.62 3.21 -6.57
C SER A 69 22.27 3.99 -5.28
N PHE A 70 22.93 5.13 -5.02
CA PHE A 70 22.65 5.99 -3.85
C PHE A 70 21.22 6.56 -3.85
N GLU A 71 20.73 6.99 -5.01
CA GLU A 71 19.39 7.59 -5.16
C GLU A 71 18.28 6.55 -4.98
N ILE A 72 18.51 5.31 -5.37
CA ILE A 72 17.60 4.19 -5.12
C ILE A 72 17.38 3.99 -3.61
N SER A 73 18.46 4.00 -2.82
CA SER A 73 18.37 3.78 -1.37
C SER A 73 17.59 4.89 -0.64
N SER A 74 17.80 6.14 -1.01
CA SER A 74 17.10 7.29 -0.42
C SER A 74 15.61 7.27 -0.78
N ILE A 75 15.28 6.91 -2.02
CA ILE A 75 13.89 6.82 -2.47
C ILE A 75 13.13 5.69 -1.77
N ILE A 76 13.72 4.51 -1.62
CA ILE A 76 13.11 3.41 -0.87
C ILE A 76 12.83 3.83 0.57
N PHE A 77 13.76 4.55 1.20
CA PHE A 77 13.56 5.08 2.56
C PHE A 77 12.41 6.09 2.64
N ILE A 78 12.30 6.99 1.65
CA ILE A 78 11.18 7.94 1.55
C ILE A 78 9.85 7.20 1.39
N LEU A 79 9.79 6.17 0.53
CA LEU A 79 8.60 5.33 0.35
C LEU A 79 8.19 4.63 1.64
N TYR A 80 9.15 4.11 2.40
CA TYR A 80 8.90 3.51 3.69
C TYR A 80 8.28 4.52 4.69
N ILE A 81 8.83 5.74 4.76
CA ILE A 81 8.27 6.80 5.61
C ILE A 81 6.84 7.15 5.18
N LEU A 82 6.58 7.30 3.89
CA LEU A 82 5.24 7.62 3.38
C LEU A 82 4.22 6.52 3.73
N GLY A 83 4.59 5.25 3.56
CA GLY A 83 3.73 4.14 3.95
C GLY A 83 3.50 4.06 5.47
N GLN A 84 4.50 4.41 6.29
CA GLN A 84 4.34 4.50 7.74
C GLN A 84 3.40 5.67 8.12
N CYS A 85 3.51 6.81 7.45
CA CYS A 85 2.59 7.93 7.62
C CYS A 85 1.15 7.52 7.26
N PHE A 86 0.95 6.84 6.13
CA PHE A 86 -0.35 6.25 5.77
C PHE A 86 -0.88 5.36 6.89
N ALA A 87 -0.07 4.41 7.38
CA ALA A 87 -0.52 3.48 8.42
C ALA A 87 -0.89 4.19 9.74
N SER A 88 -0.15 5.24 10.10
CA SER A 88 -0.45 6.06 11.28
C SER A 88 -1.76 6.85 11.13
N LEU A 89 -2.07 7.36 9.93
CA LEU A 89 -3.31 8.08 9.67
C LEU A 89 -4.51 7.13 9.62
N GLN A 90 -4.35 5.93 9.03
CA GLN A 90 -5.40 4.92 9.01
C GLN A 90 -5.74 4.42 10.42
N THR A 91 -4.73 4.26 11.28
CA THR A 91 -4.97 3.92 12.69
C THR A 91 -5.64 5.06 13.46
N ALA A 92 -5.27 6.31 13.19
CA ALA A 92 -5.96 7.47 13.74
C ALA A 92 -7.44 7.52 13.33
N GLU A 93 -7.76 7.18 12.07
CA GLU A 93 -9.15 7.06 11.62
C GLU A 93 -9.92 6.06 12.49
N TYR A 94 -9.42 4.84 12.63
CA TYR A 94 -10.08 3.79 13.41
C TYR A 94 -10.34 4.16 14.86
N LEU A 95 -9.45 4.95 15.47
CA LEU A 95 -9.62 5.43 16.85
C LEU A 95 -10.71 6.51 16.98
N HIS A 96 -11.08 7.17 15.88
CA HIS A 96 -12.07 8.24 15.84
C HIS A 96 -13.44 7.83 15.28
N LEU A 97 -13.60 6.59 14.83
CA LEU A 97 -14.89 6.06 14.38
C LEU A 97 -15.84 5.86 15.57
N SER A 98 -17.11 6.19 15.38
CA SER A 98 -18.19 6.02 16.36
C SER A 98 -19.07 4.80 16.12
N TYR A 99 -18.62 3.87 15.27
CA TYR A 99 -19.29 2.61 14.98
C TYR A 99 -18.29 1.45 15.07
N TYR A 100 -18.77 0.27 15.43
CA TYR A 100 -17.98 -0.94 15.57
C TYR A 100 -18.23 -1.94 14.42
N ILE A 101 -17.34 -2.92 14.30
CA ILE A 101 -17.39 -3.93 13.24
C ILE A 101 -18.70 -4.72 13.20
N ASN A 102 -19.41 -4.85 14.31
CA ASN A 102 -20.63 -5.66 14.43
C ASN A 102 -21.93 -4.85 14.49
N ASP A 103 -21.88 -3.53 14.29
CA ASP A 103 -23.07 -2.68 14.38
C ASP A 103 -24.02 -2.88 13.19
N THR A 104 -23.50 -2.87 11.96
CA THR A 104 -24.28 -3.06 10.73
C THR A 104 -23.49 -3.80 9.66
N ILE A 105 -24.19 -4.16 8.57
CA ILE A 105 -23.55 -4.72 7.37
C ILE A 105 -22.54 -3.73 6.78
N TYR A 106 -22.86 -2.42 6.78
CA TYR A 106 -21.95 -1.38 6.29
C TYR A 106 -20.67 -1.36 7.12
N SER A 107 -20.77 -1.29 8.46
CA SER A 107 -19.59 -1.24 9.32
C SER A 107 -18.78 -2.54 9.25
N THR A 108 -19.44 -3.70 9.15
CA THR A 108 -18.76 -4.99 8.94
C THR A 108 -17.91 -4.97 7.68
N LEU A 109 -18.50 -4.57 6.54
CA LEU A 109 -17.79 -4.50 5.26
C LEU A 109 -16.69 -3.44 5.27
N PHE A 110 -16.95 -2.29 5.89
CA PHE A 110 -15.96 -1.22 6.06
C PHE A 110 -14.71 -1.75 6.76
N TYR A 111 -14.85 -2.33 7.96
CA TYR A 111 -13.71 -2.82 8.73
C TYR A 111 -13.04 -4.03 8.07
N CYS A 112 -13.80 -4.92 7.44
CA CYS A 112 -13.22 -6.06 6.73
C CYS A 112 -12.35 -5.61 5.55
N VAL A 113 -12.84 -4.69 4.73
CA VAL A 113 -12.11 -4.26 3.52
C VAL A 113 -10.96 -3.33 3.85
N THR A 114 -11.21 -2.28 4.65
CA THR A 114 -10.15 -1.35 5.05
C THR A 114 -9.09 -2.06 5.91
N GLY A 115 -9.50 -2.97 6.79
CA GLY A 115 -8.57 -3.74 7.63
C GLY A 115 -7.73 -4.73 6.81
N LEU A 116 -8.33 -5.38 5.82
CA LEU A 116 -7.60 -6.26 4.91
C LEU A 116 -6.62 -5.47 4.03
N HIS A 117 -7.02 -4.30 3.52
CA HIS A 117 -6.10 -3.38 2.85
C HIS A 117 -4.96 -2.92 3.77
N PHE A 118 -5.27 -2.51 5.01
CA PHE A 118 -4.26 -2.11 5.99
C PHE A 118 -3.24 -3.23 6.27
N SER A 119 -3.70 -4.48 6.37
CA SER A 119 -2.79 -5.63 6.50
C SER A 119 -1.84 -5.78 5.31
N HIS A 120 -2.32 -5.50 4.09
CA HIS A 120 -1.51 -5.52 2.88
C HIS A 120 -0.48 -4.38 2.86
N VAL A 121 -0.84 -3.19 3.36
CA VAL A 121 0.09 -2.07 3.54
C VAL A 121 1.22 -2.44 4.50
N VAL A 122 0.90 -3.09 5.62
CA VAL A 122 1.91 -3.56 6.59
C VAL A 122 2.86 -4.59 5.95
N ILE A 123 2.33 -5.54 5.17
CA ILE A 123 3.16 -6.48 4.41
C ILE A 123 4.04 -5.73 3.42
N GLY A 124 3.52 -4.73 2.71
CA GLY A 124 4.27 -3.88 1.78
C GLY A 124 5.40 -3.11 2.46
N LEU A 125 5.17 -2.61 3.67
CA LEU A 125 6.19 -1.96 4.50
C LEU A 125 7.30 -2.92 4.91
N LEU A 126 6.95 -4.15 5.31
CA LEU A 126 7.94 -5.19 5.62
C LEU A 126 8.79 -5.54 4.39
N LEU A 127 8.17 -5.66 3.21
CA LEU A 127 8.89 -5.90 1.96
C LEU A 127 9.83 -4.74 1.60
N LEU A 128 9.42 -3.48 1.80
CA LEU A 128 10.30 -2.31 1.61
C LEU A 128 11.48 -2.30 2.59
N ILE A 129 11.26 -2.63 3.87
CA ILE A 129 12.35 -2.71 4.85
C ILE A 129 13.36 -3.77 4.43
N ILE A 130 12.89 -4.97 4.07
CA ILE A 130 13.76 -6.07 3.61
C ILE A 130 14.53 -5.62 2.36
N TYR A 131 13.88 -4.94 1.43
CA TYR A 131 14.54 -4.40 0.24
C TYR A 131 15.62 -3.37 0.60
N PHE A 132 15.32 -2.44 1.51
CA PHE A 132 16.27 -1.44 1.99
C PHE A 132 17.50 -2.07 2.64
N ILE A 133 17.31 -3.02 3.57
CA ILE A 133 18.42 -3.72 4.25
C ILE A 133 19.33 -4.42 3.23
N ARG A 134 18.75 -5.14 2.27
CA ARG A 134 19.51 -5.83 1.22
C ARG A 134 20.34 -4.87 0.37
N MET A 135 19.82 -3.68 0.07
CA MET A 135 20.58 -2.66 -0.66
C MET A 135 21.76 -2.15 0.16
N VAL A 136 21.56 -1.83 1.45
CA VAL A 136 22.62 -1.34 2.34
C VAL A 136 23.74 -2.38 2.51
N GLU A 137 23.40 -3.65 2.73
CA GLU A 137 24.38 -4.74 2.87
C GLU A 137 25.25 -4.90 1.60
N VAL A 138 24.67 -4.73 0.40
CA VAL A 138 25.44 -4.78 -0.86
C VAL A 138 26.44 -3.62 -0.96
N TYR A 139 26.09 -2.41 -0.52
CA TYR A 139 27.04 -1.28 -0.52
C TYR A 139 28.23 -1.49 0.42
N ASP A 140 28.01 -2.18 1.54
CA ASP A 140 29.04 -2.41 2.56
C ASP A 140 30.03 -3.53 2.18
N THR A 141 29.76 -4.29 1.11
CA THR A 141 30.72 -5.29 0.58
C THR A 141 31.93 -4.71 -0.14
N ASN A 142 32.07 -3.38 -0.21
CA ASN A 142 33.28 -2.70 -0.70
C ASN A 142 34.50 -2.82 0.24
N THR A 143 34.50 -3.79 1.16
CA THR A 143 35.72 -4.28 1.82
C THR A 143 36.54 -5.25 0.97
N GLU A 144 36.23 -5.45 -0.32
CA GLU A 144 37.13 -6.12 -1.26
C GLU A 144 37.41 -5.30 -2.53
N TRP A 145 38.60 -4.72 -2.53
CA TRP A 145 39.20 -3.72 -3.41
C TRP A 145 39.49 -4.13 -4.88
N VAL A 146 38.82 -5.13 -5.50
CA VAL A 146 39.39 -5.74 -6.74
C VAL A 146 38.48 -5.87 -7.98
N TYR A 147 37.15 -5.69 -7.95
CA TYR A 147 36.32 -6.06 -9.13
C TYR A 147 35.45 -4.97 -9.78
N SER A 148 35.95 -3.76 -10.05
CA SER A 148 35.15 -2.84 -10.88
C SER A 148 35.91 -1.83 -11.76
N TYR A 149 37.07 -2.19 -12.31
CA TYR A 149 37.70 -1.38 -13.38
C TYR A 149 37.21 -1.74 -14.80
N PHE A 150 36.51 -2.86 -14.98
CA PHE A 150 35.95 -3.27 -16.27
C PHE A 150 34.62 -4.02 -16.09
N GLY A 151 33.52 -3.45 -16.59
CA GLY A 151 32.34 -4.15 -17.12
C GLY A 151 31.65 -5.22 -16.25
N VAL A 152 30.58 -4.80 -15.57
CA VAL A 152 29.32 -5.54 -15.27
C VAL A 152 29.44 -6.91 -14.59
N SER A 153 29.01 -6.97 -13.33
CA SER A 153 27.82 -7.76 -12.92
C SER A 153 27.52 -7.52 -11.44
N TYR A 154 26.60 -6.61 -11.17
CA TYR A 154 25.94 -6.60 -9.87
C TYR A 154 24.95 -7.75 -9.87
N ILE A 155 25.14 -8.75 -9.00
CA ILE A 155 24.06 -9.68 -8.66
C ILE A 155 23.19 -8.98 -7.61
N ILE A 156 22.55 -7.90 -8.03
CA ILE A 156 21.29 -7.48 -7.41
C ILE A 156 20.28 -8.38 -8.10
N ILE A 157 19.60 -9.28 -7.39
CA ILE A 157 18.60 -10.17 -7.99
C ILE A 157 17.46 -9.27 -8.51
N PRO A 158 17.42 -8.91 -9.81
CA PRO A 158 16.59 -7.81 -10.28
C PRO A 158 15.09 -8.16 -10.23
N HIS A 159 14.78 -9.45 -10.11
CA HIS A 159 13.42 -9.95 -10.03
C HIS A 159 12.71 -9.64 -8.71
N THR A 160 13.41 -9.53 -7.57
CA THR A 160 12.73 -9.28 -6.28
C THR A 160 12.20 -7.86 -6.15
N ASP A 161 12.89 -6.92 -6.79
CA ASP A 161 12.65 -5.49 -6.64
C ASP A 161 11.43 -5.07 -7.45
N GLN A 162 11.32 -5.60 -8.68
CA GLN A 162 10.16 -5.42 -9.55
C GLN A 162 8.87 -5.96 -8.92
N ILE A 163 8.93 -7.07 -8.16
CA ILE A 163 7.77 -7.65 -7.49
C ILE A 163 7.34 -6.77 -6.30
N THR A 164 8.28 -6.22 -5.55
CA THR A 164 7.99 -5.34 -4.41
C THR A 164 7.33 -4.03 -4.87
N ILE A 165 7.84 -3.45 -5.96
CA ILE A 165 7.25 -2.25 -6.57
C ILE A 165 5.85 -2.55 -7.13
N LEU A 166 5.68 -3.68 -7.83
CA LEU A 166 4.37 -4.10 -8.34
C LEU A 166 3.35 -4.31 -7.22
N TYR A 167 3.77 -4.90 -6.10
CA TYR A 167 2.91 -5.09 -4.93
C TYR A 167 2.49 -3.74 -4.32
N TRP A 168 3.39 -2.75 -4.26
CA TRP A 168 3.03 -1.41 -3.81
C TRP A 168 1.98 -0.74 -4.69
N HIS A 169 2.15 -0.80 -6.01
CA HIS A 169 1.12 -0.30 -6.94
C HIS A 169 -0.21 -1.03 -6.81
N PHE A 170 -0.19 -2.34 -6.54
CA PHE A 170 -1.41 -3.09 -6.25
C PHE A 170 -2.14 -2.52 -5.02
N VAL A 171 -1.41 -2.30 -3.92
CA VAL A 171 -1.97 -1.70 -2.70
C VAL A 171 -2.54 -0.29 -2.95
N GLU A 172 -1.85 0.52 -3.76
CA GLU A 172 -2.32 1.85 -4.17
C GLU A 172 -3.64 1.79 -4.95
N VAL A 173 -3.73 0.90 -5.95
CA VAL A 173 -4.94 0.75 -6.76
C VAL A 173 -6.13 0.32 -5.91
N ILE A 174 -5.93 -0.65 -5.02
CA ILE A 174 -6.99 -1.10 -4.09
C ILE A 174 -7.46 0.05 -3.20
N TRP A 175 -6.54 0.90 -2.70
CA TRP A 175 -6.93 2.05 -1.89
C TRP A 175 -7.86 3.01 -2.63
N LEU A 176 -7.61 3.28 -3.92
CA LEU A 176 -8.50 4.13 -4.72
C LEU A 176 -9.91 3.54 -4.85
N PHE A 177 -10.03 2.21 -4.97
CA PHE A 177 -11.35 1.57 -4.95
C PHE A 177 -12.02 1.66 -3.58
N VAL A 178 -11.26 1.51 -2.49
CA VAL A 178 -11.77 1.68 -1.12
C VAL A 178 -12.26 3.11 -0.90
N GLU A 179 -11.47 4.10 -1.33
CA GLU A 179 -11.82 5.51 -1.26
C GLU A 179 -13.13 5.80 -2.00
N PHE A 180 -13.22 5.36 -3.25
CA PHE A 180 -14.41 5.52 -4.06
C PHE A 180 -15.64 4.83 -3.47
N LEU A 181 -15.52 3.63 -2.91
CA LEU A 181 -16.70 2.89 -2.43
C LEU A 181 -17.23 3.35 -1.07
N PHE A 182 -16.36 3.84 -0.19
CA PHE A 182 -16.76 4.18 1.19
C PHE A 182 -16.80 5.68 1.47
N TYR A 183 -16.07 6.49 0.72
CA TYR A 183 -15.78 7.86 1.11
C TYR A 183 -16.10 8.91 0.05
N SER A 184 -16.36 8.53 -1.20
CA SER A 184 -16.98 9.44 -2.15
C SER A 184 -18.46 9.60 -1.81
N GLU A 185 -18.86 10.81 -1.42
CA GLU A 185 -20.27 11.22 -1.29
C GLU A 185 -20.97 11.25 -2.65
#